data_AF-Q0AIR4-F1
#
_entry.id   AF-Q0AIR4-F1
#
_cell.length_a   1.000
_cell.length_b   1.000
_cell.length_c   1.000
_cell.angle_alpha   90.00
_cell.angle_beta   90.00
_cell.angle_gamma   90.00
#
_symmetry.space_group_name_H-M   'P 1'
#
loop_
_entity.id
_entity.type
_entity.pdbx_description
1 polymer ?
#
loop_
_entity_poly.entity_id
_entity_poly.type
_entity_poly.pdbx_seq_one_letter_code
_entity_poly.pdbx_strand_id
1 'polypeptide(L)'
;MNSWYSSHFSSLYIENWDGEFTVFQPESGKTHFLNEMGLHILTILDGSPLRLNTICQELSVHFSLQPDTQFFGKIAQTLQRYEALGLIERVKENE
;
A
#
# COMPACT_ATOMS: atom_id res chain seq x y z
N MET A 1 -12.77 -12.51 4.81
CA MET A 1 -12.23 -11.77 3.64
C MET A 1 -10.89 -11.19 4.06
N ASN A 2 -9.84 -11.30 3.22
CA ASN A 2 -8.50 -10.83 3.60
C ASN A 2 -8.47 -9.30 3.75
N SER A 3 -7.83 -8.82 4.81
CA SER A 3 -7.41 -7.42 4.98
C SER A 3 -5.89 -7.33 5.01
N TRP A 4 -5.36 -6.13 4.76
CA TRP A 4 -3.94 -5.84 4.77
C TRP A 4 -3.65 -4.72 5.77
N TYR A 5 -2.46 -4.69 6.32
CA TYR A 5 -1.95 -3.60 7.15
C TYR A 5 -0.45 -3.41 6.90
N SER A 6 0.11 -2.23 7.19
CA SER A 6 1.55 -2.04 7.14
C SER A 6 2.15 -2.44 8.48
N SER A 7 3.05 -3.42 8.49
CA SER A 7 3.62 -3.96 9.73
C SER A 7 4.74 -3.09 10.31
N HIS A 8 5.42 -2.31 9.47
CA HIS A 8 6.62 -1.57 9.85
C HIS A 8 6.70 -0.18 9.20
N PHE A 9 5.58 0.48 8.90
CA PHE A 9 5.58 1.77 8.21
C PHE A 9 6.44 2.82 8.93
N SER A 10 6.33 2.90 10.26
CA SER A 10 7.07 3.85 11.10
C SER A 10 8.60 3.68 11.08
N SER A 11 9.10 2.53 10.62
CA SER A 11 10.54 2.29 10.45
C SER A 11 11.06 2.61 9.05
N LEU A 12 10.16 2.88 8.08
CA LEU A 12 10.53 3.21 6.72
C LEU A 12 11.13 4.61 6.64
N TYR A 13 12.23 4.74 5.90
CA TYR A 13 12.76 6.05 5.54
C TYR A 13 12.23 6.44 4.16
N ILE A 14 11.46 7.52 4.12
CA ILE A 14 10.75 7.96 2.92
C ILE A 14 11.30 9.33 2.52
N GLU A 15 11.82 9.45 1.29
CA GLU A 15 12.18 10.74 0.69
C GLU A 15 11.32 11.01 -0.55
N ASN A 16 10.95 12.28 -0.74
CA ASN A 16 10.18 12.76 -1.89
C ASN A 16 11.12 13.36 -2.94
N TRP A 17 10.92 12.95 -4.18
CA TRP A 17 11.62 13.34 -5.39
C TRP A 17 10.59 13.77 -6.44
N ASP A 18 10.06 15.00 -6.29
CA ASP A 18 9.11 15.61 -7.23
C ASP A 18 7.87 14.74 -7.54
N GLY A 19 7.29 14.11 -6.51
CA GLY A 19 6.12 13.24 -6.63
C GLY A 19 6.45 11.75 -6.85
N GLU A 20 7.73 11.42 -6.99
CA GLU A 20 8.24 10.06 -6.80
C GLU A 20 8.82 9.89 -5.40
N PHE A 21 8.80 8.67 -4.88
CA PHE A 21 9.21 8.39 -3.50
C PHE A 21 10.20 7.25 -3.44
N THR A 22 11.31 7.48 -2.75
CA THR A 22 12.23 6.42 -2.35
C THR A 22 11.87 5.96 -0.95
N VAL A 23 11.54 4.68 -0.81
CA VAL A 23 11.18 4.05 0.45
C VAL A 23 12.25 3.03 0.81
N PHE A 24 13.10 3.37 1.78
CA PHE A 24 14.12 2.46 2.30
C PHE A 24 13.58 1.68 3.50
N GLN A 25 13.63 0.35 3.41
CA GLN A 25 13.23 -0.59 4.45
C GLN A 25 14.47 -1.09 5.20
N PRO A 26 14.71 -0.66 6.45
CA PRO A 26 15.96 -0.97 7.17
C PRO A 26 16.15 -2.47 7.44
N GLU A 27 15.05 -3.17 7.74
CA GLU A 27 15.06 -4.59 8.07
C GLU A 27 15.56 -5.47 6.92
N SER A 28 15.26 -5.08 5.69
CA SER A 28 15.69 -5.82 4.49
C SER A 28 16.89 -5.18 3.79
N GLY A 29 17.24 -3.94 4.15
CA GLY A 29 18.27 -3.15 3.47
C GLY A 29 17.91 -2.76 2.03
N LYS A 30 16.61 -2.79 1.66
CA LYS A 30 16.15 -2.52 0.30
C LYS A 30 15.54 -1.14 0.16
N THR A 31 15.76 -0.54 -1.01
CA THR A 31 15.09 0.69 -1.43
C THR A 31 14.07 0.38 -2.51
N HIS A 32 12.86 0.92 -2.36
CA HIS A 32 11.76 0.80 -3.29
C HIS A 32 11.43 2.17 -3.89
N PHE A 33 11.18 2.19 -5.20
CA PHE A 33 10.68 3.39 -5.87
C PHE A 33 9.18 3.29 -6.03
N LEU A 34 8.45 4.25 -5.47
CA LEU A 34 7.00 4.32 -5.51
C LEU A 34 6.56 5.64 -6.13
N ASN A 35 5.43 5.61 -6.81
CA ASN A 35 4.70 6.84 -7.13
C ASN A 35 3.82 7.25 -5.94
N GLU A 36 3.19 8.41 -6.04
CA GLU A 36 2.29 8.95 -5.02
C GLU A 36 1.19 7.96 -4.60
N MET A 37 0.54 7.28 -5.54
CA MET A 37 -0.49 6.29 -5.23
C MET A 37 0.06 5.12 -4.43
N GLY A 38 1.25 4.63 -4.78
CA GLY A 38 1.92 3.55 -4.07
C GLY A 38 2.23 3.92 -2.63
N LEU A 39 2.79 5.11 -2.40
CA LEU A 39 3.04 5.59 -1.04
C LEU A 39 1.75 5.80 -0.26
N HIS A 40 0.71 6.33 -0.90
CA HIS A 40 -0.58 6.54 -0.25
C HIS A 40 -1.20 5.23 0.22
N ILE A 41 -1.08 4.14 -0.56
CA ILE A 41 -1.50 2.79 -0.14
C ILE A 41 -0.80 2.37 1.16
N LEU A 42 0.52 2.58 1.26
CA LEU A 42 1.23 2.25 2.50
C LEU A 42 0.76 3.08 3.69
N THR A 43 0.51 4.37 3.45
CA THR A 43 0.08 5.32 4.47
C THR A 43 -1.30 4.98 5.04
N ILE A 44 -2.29 4.65 4.19
CA ILE A 44 -3.63 4.26 4.68
C ILE A 44 -3.60 2.93 5.45
N LEU A 45 -2.66 2.05 5.12
CA LEU A 45 -2.50 0.73 5.74
C LEU A 45 -1.74 0.79 7.07
N ASP A 46 -1.04 1.89 7.37
CA ASP A 46 -0.39 2.13 8.67
C ASP A 46 -1.43 2.36 9.79
N GLY A 47 -2.56 2.99 9.46
CA GLY A 47 -3.58 3.34 10.47
C GLY A 47 -4.41 2.16 10.98
N SER A 48 -4.75 1.19 10.12
CA SER A 48 -5.54 0.01 10.48
C SER A 48 -5.57 -1.04 9.36
N PRO A 49 -5.95 -2.30 9.66
CA PRO A 49 -6.17 -3.30 8.62
C PRO A 49 -7.35 -2.94 7.70
N LEU A 50 -7.10 -2.83 6.40
CA LEU A 50 -8.12 -2.48 5.40
C LEU A 50 -8.33 -3.59 4.35
N ARG A 51 -9.56 -3.69 3.85
CA ARG A 51 -9.92 -4.59 2.74
C ARG A 51 -9.72 -3.89 1.40
N LEU A 52 -9.54 -4.68 0.33
CA LEU A 52 -9.31 -4.16 -1.03
C LEU A 52 -10.37 -3.14 -1.48
N ASN A 53 -11.65 -3.40 -1.20
CA ASN A 53 -12.74 -2.48 -1.54
C ASN A 53 -12.62 -1.14 -0.82
N THR A 54 -12.27 -1.15 0.48
CA THR A 54 -12.04 0.07 1.25
C THR A 54 -10.83 0.83 0.73
N ILE A 55 -9.72 0.14 0.45
CA ILE A 55 -8.51 0.75 -0.13
C ILE A 55 -8.84 1.40 -1.48
N CYS A 56 -9.54 0.70 -2.39
CA CYS A 56 -9.94 1.26 -3.67
C CYS A 56 -10.85 2.49 -3.52
N GLN A 57 -11.77 2.48 -2.55
CA GLN A 57 -12.66 3.60 -2.28
C GLN A 57 -11.87 4.83 -1.79
N GLU A 58 -10.99 4.67 -0.81
CA GLU A 58 -10.14 5.76 -0.31
C GLU A 58 -9.28 6.37 -1.43
N LEU A 59 -8.63 5.52 -2.23
CA LEU A 59 -7.84 5.97 -3.37
C LEU A 59 -8.68 6.70 -4.43
N SER A 60 -9.90 6.23 -4.70
CA SER A 60 -10.78 6.89 -5.66
C SER A 60 -11.18 8.30 -5.21
N VAL A 61 -11.43 8.48 -3.92
CA VAL A 61 -11.76 9.79 -3.34
C VAL A 61 -10.54 10.70 -3.36
N HIS A 62 -9.39 10.20 -2.89
CA HIS A 62 -8.16 10.99 -2.80
C HIS A 62 -7.66 11.47 -4.16
N PHE A 63 -7.64 10.59 -5.16
CA PHE A 63 -7.14 10.89 -6.51
C PHE A 63 -8.23 11.32 -7.50
N SER A 64 -9.48 11.51 -7.04
CA SER A 64 -10.63 11.86 -7.90
C SER A 64 -10.80 10.91 -9.10
N LEU A 65 -10.65 9.60 -8.87
CA LEU A 65 -10.74 8.57 -9.90
C LEU A 65 -12.12 7.94 -9.94
N GLN A 66 -12.54 7.45 -11.11
CA GLN A 66 -13.68 6.53 -11.20
C GLN A 66 -13.17 5.09 -11.14
N PRO A 67 -13.42 4.35 -10.04
CA PRO A 67 -12.91 3.00 -9.91
C PRO A 67 -13.67 2.05 -10.85
N ASP A 68 -12.95 1.43 -11.77
CA ASP A 68 -13.46 0.37 -12.65
C ASP A 68 -12.82 -0.99 -12.30
N THR A 69 -13.24 -2.05 -13.01
CA THR A 69 -12.70 -3.40 -12.79
C THR A 69 -11.18 -3.49 -13.01
N GLN A 70 -10.62 -2.66 -13.89
CA GLN A 70 -9.19 -2.61 -14.14
C GLN A 70 -8.44 -1.96 -12.97
N PHE A 71 -8.98 -0.89 -12.41
CA PHE A 71 -8.45 -0.22 -11.22
C PHE A 71 -8.37 -1.20 -10.05
N PHE A 72 -9.46 -1.90 -9.74
CA PHE A 72 -9.46 -2.95 -8.70
C PHE A 72 -8.37 -4.00 -8.92
N GLY A 73 -8.21 -4.49 -10.15
CA GLY A 73 -7.18 -5.45 -10.51
C GLY A 73 -5.75 -4.92 -10.28
N LYS A 74 -5.49 -3.67 -10.65
CA LYS A 74 -4.18 -3.02 -10.45
C LYS A 74 -3.86 -2.82 -8.97
N ILE A 75 -4.83 -2.41 -8.17
CA ILE A 75 -4.64 -2.26 -6.72
C ILE A 75 -4.38 -3.64 -6.09
N ALA A 76 -5.14 -4.66 -6.46
CA ALA A 76 -4.92 -6.02 -5.96
C ALA A 76 -3.50 -6.55 -6.29
N GLN A 77 -3.02 -6.33 -7.52
CA GLN A 77 -1.65 -6.69 -7.92
C GLN A 77 -0.59 -5.91 -7.13
N THR A 78 -0.85 -4.62 -6.86
CA THR A 78 0.06 -3.78 -6.06
C THR A 78 0.17 -4.29 -4.63
N LEU A 79 -0.96 -4.65 -4.01
CA LEU A 79 -0.98 -5.23 -2.66
C LEU A 79 -0.23 -6.58 -2.62
N GLN A 80 -0.43 -7.45 -3.60
CA GLN A 80 0.34 -8.70 -3.69
C GLN A 80 1.85 -8.45 -3.81
N ARG A 81 2.25 -7.43 -4.58
CA ARG A 81 3.66 -7.06 -4.70
C ARG A 81 4.22 -6.50 -3.39
N TYR A 82 3.45 -5.67 -2.68
CA TYR A 82 3.88 -5.14 -1.38
C TYR A 82 4.00 -6.24 -0.33
N GLU A 83 3.08 -7.19 -0.33
CA GLU A 83 3.13 -8.39 0.52
C GLU A 83 4.40 -9.21 0.22
N ALA A 84 4.71 -9.45 -1.06
CA ALA A 84 5.94 -10.15 -1.47
C ALA A 84 7.23 -9.39 -1.15
N LEU A 85 7.16 -8.06 -1.03
CA LEU A 85 8.29 -7.21 -0.63
C LEU A 85 8.42 -7.07 0.89
N GLY A 86 7.43 -7.53 1.67
CA GLY A 86 7.40 -7.36 3.12
C GLY A 86 7.09 -5.92 3.56
N LEU A 87 6.42 -5.12 2.72
CA LEU A 87 5.99 -3.75 3.06
C LEU A 87 4.63 -3.72 3.78
N ILE A 88 3.81 -4.74 3.54
CA ILE A 88 2.51 -4.95 4.15
C ILE A 88 2.34 -6.43 4.48
N GLU A 89 1.40 -6.72 5.36
CA GLU A 89 1.03 -8.07 5.74
C GLU A 89 -0.45 -8.31 5.57
N ARG A 90 -0.81 -9.57 5.32
CA ARG A 90 -2.20 -9.99 5.22
C ARG A 90 -2.70 -10.49 6.57
N VAL A 91 -3.78 -9.91 7.06
CA VAL A 91 -4.50 -10.41 8.22
C VAL A 91 -5.49 -11.48 7.74
N LYS A 92 -5.29 -12.71 8.22
CA LYS A 92 -6.31 -13.74 8.10
C LYS A 92 -7.34 -13.51 9.22
N GLU A 93 -8.59 -13.28 8.86
CA GLU A 93 -9.68 -13.42 9.82
C GLU A 93 -9.67 -14.89 10.28
N ASN A 94 -9.38 -15.14 11.56
CA ASN A 94 -9.64 -16.44 12.17
C ASN A 94 -11.16 -16.65 12.15
N GLU A 95 -11.61 -17.75 11.55
CA GLU A 95 -13.00 -18.22 11.63
C GLU A 95 -13.42 -18.54 13.07
#